data_AF-A0A1V5XV95-F1
#
_entry.id   AF-A0A1V5XV95-F1
#
_cell.length_a   1.000
_cell.length_b   1.000
_cell.length_c   1.000
_cell.angle_alpha   90.00
_cell.angle_beta   90.00
_cell.angle_gamma   90.00
#
_symmetry.space_group_name_H-M   'P 1'
#
loop_
_entity.id
_entity.type
_entity.pdbx_description
1 polymer ?
#
loop_
_entity_poly.entity_id
_entity_poly.type
_entity_poly.pdbx_seq_one_letter_code
_entity_poly.pdbx_strand_id
1 'polypeptide(L)'
;MSKFLLISCFSFLGLLTARQALAVPPPDFIFNAGSSIVQVFSLVFLFLSAAFGTLYQYAKVRIASKGAKVVVVLIMLYLIVFVSVLGAHLYSSYAQRRAYLDWLEVSREQTKQALEAVGATSTEKELQPLYLDNGWIDNDLDQVRTASTTVSSTEVMIIKNKVKITNSSPTTTNADFLAALASKTQDFVVLDAREDVEYEIGHLPGSLHIRAADLKAGSWSELPLDKTVYVLCWSGLRGLDVAEFLRSKNIVAVALEDGAESWVADGGQWQGGILFSKAFPEERYAKLYTTEEVEDLRRQGVVLVDSREPYKYDQWHISNTINIPLIYTASPDLEESFDHVPAGSKVITVCDAYVNCFDAKLTGIELEKRGYEFLGRYNTPWELK
;
A
#
# COMPACT_ATOMS: atom_id res chain seq x y z
N MET A 1 -17.78 16.76 55.57
CA MET A 1 -17.57 15.88 54.40
C MET A 1 -18.42 16.31 53.20
N SER A 2 -18.22 17.50 52.62
CA SER A 2 -18.98 17.88 51.39
C SER A 2 -18.29 18.83 50.41
N LYS A 3 -16.98 19.10 50.55
CA LYS A 3 -16.23 19.93 49.58
C LYS A 3 -15.14 19.20 48.80
N PHE A 4 -14.83 17.95 49.14
CA PHE A 4 -13.87 17.13 48.39
C PHE A 4 -14.49 16.26 47.28
N LEU A 5 -15.81 16.06 47.28
CA LEU A 5 -16.47 15.24 46.26
C LEU A 5 -16.83 16.01 44.98
N LEU A 6 -16.89 17.35 45.03
CA LEU A 6 -17.31 18.15 43.87
C LEU A 6 -16.16 18.43 42.87
N ILE A 7 -14.90 18.34 43.31
CA ILE A 7 -13.74 18.59 42.45
C ILE A 7 -13.42 17.36 41.59
N SER A 8 -13.88 16.16 41.99
CA SER A 8 -13.66 14.93 41.22
C SER A 8 -14.61 14.75 40.02
N CYS A 9 -15.72 15.50 39.95
CA CYS A 9 -16.68 15.39 38.84
C CYS A 9 -16.39 16.33 37.66
N PHE A 10 -15.61 17.41 37.86
CA PHE A 10 -15.30 18.34 36.77
C PHE A 10 -14.10 17.91 35.91
N SER A 11 -13.23 17.03 36.42
CA SER A 11 -12.08 16.52 35.66
C SER A 11 -12.46 15.41 34.66
N PHE A 12 -13.67 14.85 34.74
CA PHE A 12 -14.12 13.77 33.86
C PHE A 12 -15.02 14.23 32.71
N LEU A 13 -15.57 15.46 32.79
CA LEU A 13 -16.49 15.99 31.78
C LEU A 13 -15.78 16.73 30.63
N GLY A 14 -14.49 17.03 30.76
CA GLY A 14 -13.67 17.67 29.72
C GLY A 14 -13.09 16.72 28.66
N LEU A 15 -13.22 15.40 28.84
CA LEU A 15 -12.66 14.40 27.92
C LEU A 15 -13.62 13.93 26.83
N LEU A 16 -14.88 14.36 26.86
CA LEU A 16 -15.92 13.89 25.92
C LEU A 16 -16.29 14.89 24.82
N THR A 17 -15.61 16.04 24.73
CA THR A 17 -15.81 17.02 23.65
C THR A 17 -14.50 17.64 23.15
N ALA A 18 -13.44 16.86 23.01
CA ALA A 18 -12.31 17.29 22.20
C ALA A 18 -12.60 16.95 20.73
N ARG A 19 -12.94 17.97 19.93
CA ARG A 19 -12.84 17.86 18.46
C ARG A 19 -11.38 17.49 18.16
N GLN A 20 -11.18 16.41 17.40
CA GLN A 20 -9.86 16.01 16.93
C GLN A 20 -9.33 17.12 16.01
N ALA A 21 -8.50 18.00 16.56
CA ALA A 21 -7.60 18.80 15.77
C ALA A 21 -6.43 17.87 15.38
N LEU A 22 -6.22 17.69 14.09
CA LEU A 22 -5.02 17.06 13.53
C LEU A 22 -3.80 17.93 13.88
N ALA A 23 -3.29 17.76 15.09
CA ALA A 23 -2.02 18.33 15.50
C ALA A 23 -0.91 17.40 15.01
N VAL A 24 -0.15 17.84 14.01
CA VAL A 24 1.15 17.26 13.70
C VAL A 24 1.98 17.37 14.98
N PRO A 25 2.44 16.24 15.58
CA PRO A 25 3.18 16.31 16.82
C PRO A 25 4.47 17.12 16.59
N PRO A 26 4.82 18.07 17.48
CA PRO A 26 6.05 18.82 17.36
C PRO A 26 7.26 17.85 17.29
N PRO A 27 8.33 18.16 16.54
CA PRO A 27 9.47 17.28 16.35
C PRO A 27 10.03 16.70 17.66
N ASP A 28 10.02 17.51 18.73
CA ASP A 28 10.46 17.11 20.07
C ASP A 28 9.65 15.95 20.67
N PHE A 29 8.38 15.81 20.31
CA PHE A 29 7.55 14.68 20.72
C PHE A 29 7.99 13.40 20.02
N ILE A 30 8.37 13.46 18.74
CA ILE A 30 8.83 12.29 17.97
C ILE A 30 10.19 11.82 18.49
N PHE A 31 11.12 12.73 18.77
CA PHE A 31 12.44 12.38 19.34
C PHE A 31 12.32 11.80 20.76
N ASN A 32 11.45 12.36 21.61
CA ASN A 32 11.21 11.82 22.95
C ASN A 32 10.39 10.52 22.96
N ALA A 33 9.49 10.33 21.98
CA ALA A 33 8.81 9.06 21.78
C ALA A 33 9.82 7.98 21.34
N GLY A 34 10.73 8.31 20.42
CA GLY A 34 11.81 7.41 20.00
C GLY A 34 12.70 6.96 21.14
N SER A 35 13.13 7.87 22.02
CA SER A 35 13.95 7.52 23.18
C SER A 35 13.19 6.65 24.20
N SER A 36 11.90 6.93 24.40
CA SER A 36 11.00 6.13 25.26
C SER A 36 10.83 4.71 24.71
N ILE A 37 10.67 4.58 23.38
CA ILE A 37 10.55 3.29 22.70
C ILE A 37 11.84 2.47 22.89
N VAL A 38 13.01 3.06 22.67
CA VAL A 38 14.31 2.39 22.87
C VAL A 38 14.50 1.93 24.33
N GLN A 39 14.04 2.72 25.30
CA GLN A 39 14.07 2.35 26.72
C GLN A 39 13.14 1.17 27.03
N VAL A 40 11.93 1.15 26.46
CA VAL A 40 11.00 0.02 26.61
C VAL A 40 11.61 -1.25 26.02
N PHE A 41 12.20 -1.17 24.83
CA PHE A 41 12.88 -2.32 24.21
C PHE A 41 14.09 -2.80 25.01
N SER A 42 14.88 -1.88 25.56
CA SER A 42 16.01 -2.21 26.43
C SER A 42 15.56 -2.94 27.69
N LEU A 43 14.45 -2.48 28.30
CA LEU A 43 13.87 -3.10 29.48
C LEU A 43 13.33 -4.50 29.17
N VAL A 44 12.59 -4.65 28.07
CA VAL A 44 12.08 -5.94 27.59
C VAL A 44 13.23 -6.90 27.31
N PHE A 45 14.30 -6.45 26.66
CA PHE A 45 15.49 -7.26 26.39
C PHE A 45 16.18 -7.72 27.68
N LEU A 46 16.24 -6.87 28.69
CA LEU A 46 16.79 -7.19 30.01
C LEU A 46 15.94 -8.26 30.72
N PHE A 47 14.62 -8.12 30.70
CA PHE A 47 13.70 -9.12 31.25
C PHE A 47 13.78 -10.45 30.51
N LEU A 48 13.83 -10.43 29.17
CA LEU A 48 13.99 -11.64 28.36
C LEU A 48 15.33 -12.32 28.64
N SER A 49 16.43 -11.56 28.69
CA SER A 49 17.76 -12.10 29.01
C SER A 49 17.80 -12.75 30.39
N ALA A 50 17.17 -12.11 31.38
CA ALA A 50 17.03 -12.66 32.72
C ALA A 50 16.20 -13.94 32.71
N ALA A 51 15.03 -13.94 32.05
CA ALA A 51 14.14 -15.09 31.93
C ALA A 51 14.81 -16.28 31.21
N PHE A 52 15.53 -16.02 30.12
CA PHE A 52 16.32 -17.02 29.41
C PHE A 52 17.47 -17.55 30.27
N GLY A 53 18.13 -16.69 31.04
CA GLY A 53 19.17 -17.08 31.99
C GLY A 53 18.66 -18.04 33.06
N THR A 54 17.51 -17.74 33.67
CA THR A 54 16.88 -18.63 34.66
C THR A 54 16.39 -19.92 34.02
N LEU A 55 15.76 -19.87 32.84
CA LEU A 55 15.32 -21.07 32.12
C LEU A 55 16.50 -21.98 31.76
N TYR A 56 17.61 -21.39 31.33
CA TYR A 56 18.85 -22.11 31.03
C TYR A 56 19.46 -22.76 32.27
N GLN A 57 19.56 -22.05 33.40
CA GLN A 57 20.07 -22.62 34.65
C GLN A 57 19.15 -23.72 35.19
N TYR A 58 17.83 -23.53 35.10
CA TYR A 58 16.85 -24.56 35.46
C TYR A 58 17.00 -25.81 34.58
N ALA A 59 17.11 -25.64 33.26
CA ALA A 59 17.36 -26.74 32.33
C ALA A 59 18.70 -27.42 32.61
N LYS A 60 19.76 -26.64 32.89
CA LYS A 60 21.10 -27.16 33.21
C LYS A 60 21.10 -28.05 34.45
N VAL A 61 20.30 -27.71 35.47
CA VAL A 61 20.21 -28.43 36.75
C VAL A 61 19.26 -29.62 36.69
N ARG A 62 18.10 -29.51 36.02
CA ARG A 62 17.09 -30.58 35.99
C ARG A 62 17.25 -31.58 34.83
N ILE A 63 17.90 -31.20 33.74
CA ILE A 63 18.02 -32.06 32.55
C ILE A 63 19.43 -32.67 32.54
N ALA A 64 19.52 -33.91 33.02
CA ALA A 64 20.79 -34.58 33.32
C ALA A 64 21.55 -35.12 32.08
N SER A 65 20.89 -35.30 30.92
CA SER A 65 21.53 -35.86 29.72
C SER A 65 21.96 -34.77 28.72
N LYS A 66 23.17 -34.93 28.14
CA LYS A 66 23.73 -33.99 27.15
C LYS A 66 22.82 -33.77 25.93
N GLY A 67 22.07 -34.79 25.50
CA GLY A 67 21.17 -34.73 24.35
C GLY A 67 19.98 -33.79 24.55
N ALA A 68 19.35 -33.82 25.74
CA ALA A 68 18.19 -32.98 26.01
C ALA A 68 18.55 -31.49 26.21
N LYS A 69 19.81 -31.17 26.58
CA LYS A 69 20.30 -29.78 26.65
C LYS A 69 20.37 -29.10 25.27
N VAL A 70 20.81 -29.84 24.26
CA VAL A 70 20.88 -29.32 22.88
C VAL A 70 19.47 -29.07 22.33
N VAL A 71 18.54 -29.99 22.57
CA VAL A 71 17.14 -29.86 22.12
C VAL A 71 16.46 -28.63 22.72
N VAL A 72 16.65 -28.36 24.02
CA VAL A 72 16.07 -27.17 24.66
C VAL A 72 16.63 -25.87 24.07
N VAL A 73 17.93 -25.80 23.82
CA VAL A 73 18.55 -24.62 23.18
C VAL A 73 18.01 -24.41 21.76
N LEU A 74 17.86 -25.47 20.98
CA LEU A 74 17.29 -25.40 19.64
C LEU A 74 15.83 -24.94 19.64
N ILE A 75 15.02 -25.41 20.60
CA ILE A 75 13.62 -24.95 20.76
C ILE A 75 13.57 -23.46 21.10
N MET A 76 14.46 -22.97 21.97
CA MET A 76 14.50 -21.53 22.30
C MET A 76 14.95 -20.69 21.10
N LEU A 77 15.95 -21.13 20.34
CA LEU A 77 16.38 -20.45 19.11
C LEU A 77 15.25 -20.43 18.07
N TYR A 78 14.54 -21.54 17.90
CA TYR A 78 13.37 -21.62 17.03
C TYR A 78 12.27 -20.64 17.46
N LEU A 79 11.95 -20.58 18.75
CA LEU A 79 10.95 -19.64 19.29
C LEU A 79 11.34 -18.18 19.04
N ILE A 80 12.61 -17.82 19.19
CA ILE A 80 13.10 -16.46 18.92
C ILE A 80 12.92 -16.11 17.43
N VAL A 81 13.33 -17.00 16.53
CA VAL A 81 13.16 -16.80 15.08
C VAL A 81 11.68 -16.71 14.72
N PHE A 82 10.85 -17.62 15.25
CA PHE A 82 9.42 -17.66 15.01
C PHE A 82 8.70 -16.38 15.46
N VAL A 83 8.95 -15.91 16.69
CA VAL A 83 8.36 -14.67 17.22
C VAL A 83 8.83 -13.46 16.41
N SER A 84 10.09 -13.44 15.98
CA SER A 84 10.64 -12.35 15.15
C SER A 84 9.98 -12.30 13.77
N VAL A 85 9.84 -13.44 13.10
CA VAL A 85 9.17 -13.55 11.79
C VAL A 85 7.69 -13.20 11.91
N LEU A 86 7.00 -13.73 12.93
CA LEU A 86 5.59 -13.42 13.18
C LEU A 86 5.39 -11.92 13.48
N GLY A 87 6.26 -11.32 14.30
CA GLY A 87 6.24 -9.89 14.59
C GLY A 87 6.47 -9.03 13.35
N ALA A 88 7.45 -9.39 12.51
CA ALA A 88 7.70 -8.73 11.24
C ALA A 88 6.50 -8.83 10.28
N HIS A 89 5.87 -9.99 10.21
CA HIS A 89 4.69 -10.20 9.37
C HIS A 89 3.50 -9.38 9.86
N LEU A 90 3.18 -9.43 11.16
CA LEU A 90 2.10 -8.63 11.76
C LEU A 90 2.34 -7.13 11.61
N TYR A 91 3.58 -6.67 11.80
CA TYR A 91 3.94 -5.28 11.60
C TYR A 91 3.79 -4.86 10.13
N SER A 92 4.24 -5.69 9.19
CA SER A 92 4.06 -5.44 7.75
C SER A 92 2.58 -5.34 7.39
N SER A 93 1.75 -6.28 7.85
CA SER A 93 0.29 -6.24 7.63
C SER A 93 -0.36 -5.01 8.26
N TYR A 94 0.07 -4.61 9.46
CA TYR A 94 -0.41 -3.39 10.11
C TYR A 94 0.00 -2.13 9.34
N ALA A 95 1.26 -2.04 8.90
CA ALA A 95 1.78 -0.90 8.15
C ALA A 95 1.07 -0.77 6.80
N GLN A 96 0.82 -1.89 6.10
CA GLN A 96 0.02 -1.92 4.87
C GLN A 96 -1.42 -1.47 5.12
N ARG A 97 -2.05 -1.95 6.22
CA ARG A 97 -3.41 -1.55 6.61
C ARG A 97 -3.49 -0.06 6.92
N ARG A 98 -2.49 0.51 7.60
CA ARG A 98 -2.41 1.94 7.88
C ARG A 98 -2.23 2.76 6.61
N ALA A 99 -1.29 2.37 5.74
CA ALA A 99 -1.10 3.01 4.44
C ALA A 99 -2.38 2.97 3.59
N TYR A 100 -3.10 1.85 3.61
CA TYR A 100 -4.41 1.71 2.97
C TYR A 100 -5.45 2.68 3.54
N LEU A 101 -5.54 2.81 4.87
CA LEU A 101 -6.48 3.73 5.51
C LEU A 101 -6.15 5.19 5.21
N ASP A 102 -4.87 5.55 5.24
CA ASP A 102 -4.42 6.92 4.93
C ASP A 102 -4.70 7.25 3.45
N TRP A 103 -4.47 6.28 2.54
CA TRP A 103 -4.81 6.40 1.13
C TRP A 103 -6.33 6.54 0.89
N LEU A 104 -7.17 5.79 1.61
CA LEU A 104 -8.63 5.89 1.53
C LEU A 104 -9.14 7.28 1.95
N GLU A 105 -8.49 7.90 2.93
CA GLU A 105 -8.84 9.24 3.40
C GLU A 105 -8.53 10.29 2.33
N VAL A 106 -7.33 10.24 1.74
CA VAL A 106 -6.91 11.13 0.63
C VAL A 106 -7.83 10.97 -0.58
N SER A 107 -8.14 9.74 -0.98
CA SER A 107 -8.98 9.45 -2.14
C SER A 107 -10.42 9.94 -1.96
N ARG A 108 -10.96 9.86 -0.73
CA ARG A 108 -12.27 10.44 -0.39
C ARG A 108 -12.26 11.95 -0.53
N GLU A 109 -11.23 12.62 -0.05
CA GLU A 109 -11.14 14.08 -0.14
C GLU A 109 -10.99 14.56 -1.59
N GLN A 110 -10.22 13.85 -2.40
CA GLN A 110 -10.14 14.11 -3.85
C GLN A 110 -11.48 13.91 -4.55
N THR A 111 -12.19 12.83 -4.22
CA THR A 111 -13.53 12.55 -4.77
C THR A 111 -14.51 13.67 -4.39
N LYS A 112 -14.46 14.14 -3.14
CA LYS A 112 -15.27 15.26 -2.65
C LYS A 112 -14.96 16.55 -3.40
N GLN A 113 -13.69 16.89 -3.60
CA GLN A 113 -13.28 18.06 -4.40
C GLN A 113 -13.76 17.97 -5.85
N ALA A 114 -13.68 16.78 -6.46
CA ALA A 114 -14.19 16.54 -7.80
C ALA A 114 -15.72 16.68 -7.89
N LEU A 115 -16.46 16.21 -6.87
CA LEU A 115 -17.92 16.34 -6.77
C LEU A 115 -18.36 17.81 -6.56
N GLU A 116 -17.64 18.56 -5.73
CA GLU A 116 -17.85 20.00 -5.54
C GLU A 116 -17.60 20.78 -6.84
N ALA A 117 -16.58 20.41 -7.61
CA ALA A 117 -16.26 21.04 -8.90
C ALA A 117 -17.36 20.85 -9.97
N VAL A 118 -18.16 19.78 -9.87
CA VAL A 118 -19.29 19.51 -10.79
C VAL A 118 -20.66 19.89 -10.21
N GLY A 119 -20.70 20.55 -9.05
CA GLY A 119 -21.93 21.03 -8.42
C GLY A 119 -22.80 19.92 -7.81
N ALA A 120 -22.25 18.73 -7.57
CA ALA A 120 -22.95 17.62 -6.94
C ALA A 120 -22.80 17.68 -5.40
N THR A 121 -23.91 17.76 -4.67
CA THR A 121 -23.91 17.74 -3.20
C THR A 121 -24.10 16.32 -2.67
N SER A 122 -23.06 15.71 -2.10
CA SER A 122 -23.17 14.43 -1.38
C SER A 122 -23.30 14.64 0.13
N THR A 123 -24.29 14.01 0.76
CA THR A 123 -24.39 13.97 2.23
C THR A 123 -23.36 13.01 2.82
N GLU A 124 -22.65 13.46 3.86
CA GLU A 124 -21.52 12.83 4.58
C GLU A 124 -21.76 11.37 5.06
N LYS A 125 -23.00 10.88 4.99
CA LYS A 125 -23.43 9.55 5.45
C LYS A 125 -23.35 8.44 4.38
N GLU A 126 -23.17 8.79 3.10
CA GLU A 126 -23.05 7.81 1.99
C GLU A 126 -21.60 7.39 1.69
N LEU A 127 -20.60 8.02 2.31
CA LEU A 127 -19.17 7.71 2.11
C LEU A 127 -18.64 6.63 3.07
N GLN A 128 -19.46 5.63 3.43
CA GLN A 128 -19.00 4.46 4.20
C GLN A 128 -18.62 3.30 3.28
N PRO A 129 -17.45 2.65 3.46
CA PRO A 129 -17.17 1.40 2.80
C PRO A 129 -18.11 0.33 3.38
N LEU A 130 -18.95 -0.24 2.52
CA LEU A 130 -19.80 -1.39 2.81
C LEU A 130 -18.91 -2.61 3.13
N TYR A 131 -18.52 -2.75 4.40
CA TYR A 131 -18.06 -4.01 4.96
C TYR A 131 -19.29 -4.89 5.18
N LEU A 132 -19.51 -5.87 4.29
CA LEU A 132 -20.47 -6.93 4.57
C LEU A 132 -19.76 -8.09 5.25
N ASP A 133 -20.24 -8.34 6.47
CA ASP A 133 -19.92 -9.42 7.37
C ASP A 133 -20.15 -10.79 6.72
N ASN A 134 -19.31 -11.75 7.09
CA ASN A 134 -19.23 -13.08 6.49
C ASN A 134 -20.47 -13.90 6.85
N GLY A 135 -21.27 -14.32 5.87
CA GLY A 135 -22.40 -15.21 6.12
C GLY A 135 -22.94 -15.84 4.84
N TRP A 136 -22.60 -17.11 4.61
CA TRP A 136 -23.29 -17.98 3.66
C TRP A 136 -24.76 -18.10 4.07
N ILE A 137 -25.70 -17.86 3.15
CA ILE A 137 -27.08 -18.33 3.27
C ILE A 137 -27.40 -19.18 2.06
N ASP A 138 -27.66 -20.45 2.35
CA ASP A 138 -28.20 -21.45 1.45
C ASP A 138 -29.73 -21.28 1.34
N ASN A 139 -30.26 -21.69 0.20
CA ASN A 139 -31.67 -21.96 -0.15
C ASN A 139 -32.64 -20.87 -0.63
N ASP A 140 -33.13 -21.19 -1.83
CA ASP A 140 -34.54 -21.25 -2.27
C ASP A 140 -35.06 -20.17 -3.24
N LEU A 141 -35.55 -20.68 -4.39
CA LEU A 141 -35.74 -19.98 -5.66
C LEU A 141 -37.14 -19.36 -5.89
N ASP A 142 -37.94 -19.09 -4.84
CA ASP A 142 -39.37 -18.78 -5.04
C ASP A 142 -39.90 -17.46 -4.41
N GLN A 143 -39.04 -16.50 -4.05
CA GLN A 143 -39.48 -15.22 -3.44
C GLN A 143 -39.30 -13.97 -4.33
N VAL A 144 -39.02 -14.12 -5.64
CA VAL A 144 -38.75 -12.97 -6.54
C VAL A 144 -39.99 -12.15 -6.92
N ARG A 145 -41.21 -12.49 -6.47
CA ARG A 145 -42.42 -11.82 -7.00
C ARG A 145 -43.11 -10.77 -6.10
N THR A 146 -42.62 -10.49 -4.90
CA THR A 146 -43.27 -9.51 -4.01
C THR A 146 -42.27 -8.70 -3.20
N ALA A 147 -41.56 -7.79 -3.87
CA ALA A 147 -40.84 -6.70 -3.21
C ALA A 147 -40.73 -5.46 -4.13
N SER A 148 -41.88 -4.97 -4.62
CA SER A 148 -41.98 -3.58 -5.14
C SER A 148 -42.43 -2.68 -4.01
N THR A 149 -41.53 -2.39 -3.07
CA THR A 149 -41.48 -1.20 -2.19
C THR A 149 -40.38 -1.46 -1.17
N THR A 150 -39.46 -0.51 -1.00
CA THR A 150 -38.25 -0.56 -0.16
C THR A 150 -37.01 -1.15 -0.83
N VAL A 151 -36.46 -0.45 -1.83
CA VAL A 151 -35.07 -0.64 -2.25
C VAL A 151 -34.32 0.66 -1.94
N SER A 152 -33.62 0.66 -0.81
CA SER A 152 -32.61 1.66 -0.46
C SER A 152 -31.25 1.11 -0.90
N SER A 153 -30.46 1.93 -1.60
CA SER A 153 -29.02 1.80 -1.85
C SER A 153 -28.47 0.62 -2.70
N THR A 154 -29.15 0.22 -3.78
CA THR A 154 -28.50 -0.60 -4.83
C THR A 154 -28.62 0.11 -6.17
N GLU A 155 -27.50 0.59 -6.71
CA GLU A 155 -27.45 0.94 -8.14
C GLU A 155 -27.44 -0.36 -8.94
N VAL A 156 -28.41 -0.52 -9.84
CA VAL A 156 -28.53 -1.69 -10.71
C VAL A 156 -28.18 -1.24 -12.12
N MET A 157 -27.07 -1.73 -12.67
CA MET A 157 -26.73 -1.50 -14.06
C MET A 157 -27.39 -2.57 -14.93
N ILE A 158 -28.24 -2.15 -15.86
CA ILE A 158 -28.86 -3.03 -16.85
C ILE A 158 -28.00 -2.99 -18.11
N ILE A 159 -27.16 -4.03 -18.29
CA ILE A 159 -26.45 -4.26 -19.56
C ILE A 159 -27.11 -5.47 -20.22
N LYS A 160 -27.74 -5.25 -21.38
CA LYS A 160 -28.32 -6.28 -22.29
C LYS A 160 -28.86 -7.53 -21.56
N ASN A 161 -29.98 -7.38 -20.87
CA ASN A 161 -30.73 -8.45 -20.18
C ASN A 161 -29.99 -9.18 -19.03
N LYS A 162 -28.86 -8.68 -18.52
CA LYS A 162 -28.25 -9.16 -17.28
C LYS A 162 -28.17 -8.00 -16.27
N VAL A 163 -28.89 -8.15 -15.16
CA VAL A 163 -28.71 -7.30 -13.98
C VAL A 163 -27.44 -7.77 -13.28
N LYS A 164 -26.37 -6.97 -13.32
CA LYS A 164 -25.14 -7.24 -12.57
C LYS A 164 -25.14 -6.31 -11.38
N ILE A 165 -25.32 -6.88 -10.19
CA ILE A 165 -25.41 -6.12 -8.94
C ILE A 165 -24.02 -5.54 -8.64
N THR A 166 -23.91 -4.20 -8.63
CA THR A 166 -22.66 -3.45 -8.38
C THR A 166 -22.37 -3.24 -6.88
N ASN A 167 -23.11 -3.91 -5.99
CA ASN A 167 -22.85 -3.93 -4.54
C ASN A 167 -21.92 -5.08 -4.09
N SER A 168 -21.27 -5.80 -5.02
CA SER A 168 -20.25 -6.78 -4.65
C SER A 168 -18.97 -6.07 -4.18
N SER A 169 -18.24 -6.69 -3.23
CA SER A 169 -16.92 -6.23 -2.75
C SER A 169 -16.04 -5.72 -3.91
N PRO A 170 -15.28 -4.62 -3.74
CA PRO A 170 -14.31 -4.17 -4.74
C PRO A 170 -13.11 -5.10 -4.86
N THR A 171 -13.10 -6.21 -4.12
CA THR A 171 -12.02 -7.20 -4.08
C THR A 171 -12.53 -8.62 -4.34
N THR A 172 -11.63 -9.53 -4.73
CA THR A 172 -11.92 -10.94 -5.01
C THR A 172 -10.77 -11.83 -4.54
N THR A 173 -11.08 -13.05 -4.09
CA THR A 173 -10.08 -14.03 -3.63
C THR A 173 -9.37 -14.71 -4.81
N ASN A 174 -8.19 -15.31 -4.55
CA ASN A 174 -7.51 -16.15 -5.55
C ASN A 174 -8.38 -17.32 -6.04
N ALA A 175 -9.21 -17.90 -5.16
CA ALA A 175 -10.09 -19.02 -5.50
C ALA A 175 -11.17 -18.59 -6.50
N ASP A 176 -11.83 -17.47 -6.24
CA ASP A 176 -12.86 -16.92 -7.13
C ASP A 176 -12.25 -16.45 -8.45
N PHE A 177 -11.07 -15.83 -8.39
CA PHE A 177 -10.34 -15.40 -9.58
C PHE A 177 -9.95 -16.60 -10.46
N LEU A 178 -9.42 -17.68 -9.87
CA LEU A 178 -9.11 -18.92 -10.60
C LEU A 178 -10.35 -19.54 -11.24
N ALA A 179 -11.48 -19.56 -10.53
CA ALA A 179 -12.76 -20.03 -11.08
C ALA A 179 -13.22 -19.18 -12.27
N ALA A 180 -13.02 -17.86 -12.21
CA ALA A 180 -13.31 -16.96 -13.32
C ALA A 180 -12.39 -17.22 -14.53
N LEU A 181 -11.08 -17.40 -14.30
CA LEU A 181 -10.11 -17.73 -15.37
C LEU A 181 -10.43 -19.08 -16.05
N ALA A 182 -10.97 -20.05 -15.31
CA ALA A 182 -11.39 -21.34 -15.85
C ALA A 182 -12.74 -21.31 -16.60
N SER A 183 -13.48 -20.19 -16.54
CA SER A 183 -14.80 -20.08 -17.17
C SER A 183 -14.72 -20.10 -18.69
N LYS A 184 -15.62 -20.87 -19.32
CA LYS A 184 -15.73 -20.96 -20.79
C LYS A 184 -16.31 -19.70 -21.44
N THR A 185 -16.98 -18.84 -20.68
CA THR A 185 -17.66 -17.67 -21.24
C THR A 185 -16.74 -16.49 -21.53
N GLN A 186 -15.51 -16.47 -20.95
CA GLN A 186 -14.53 -15.38 -21.09
C GLN A 186 -15.13 -13.97 -20.96
N ASP A 187 -16.07 -13.82 -20.02
CA ASP A 187 -16.83 -12.59 -19.76
C ASP A 187 -16.06 -11.63 -18.83
N PHE A 188 -14.75 -11.56 -19.01
CA PHE A 188 -13.84 -10.81 -18.18
C PHE A 188 -12.64 -10.26 -18.96
N VAL A 189 -11.96 -9.30 -18.35
CA VAL A 189 -10.62 -8.81 -18.69
C VAL A 189 -9.78 -8.85 -17.43
N VAL A 190 -8.53 -9.26 -17.55
CA VAL A 190 -7.53 -9.08 -16.49
C VAL A 190 -6.71 -7.86 -16.86
N LEU A 191 -6.68 -6.87 -15.97
CA LEU A 191 -6.00 -5.59 -16.14
C LEU A 191 -4.83 -5.50 -15.16
N ASP A 192 -3.60 -5.45 -15.66
CA ASP A 192 -2.42 -5.17 -14.86
C ASP A 192 -2.17 -3.66 -14.82
N ALA A 193 -2.38 -3.05 -13.65
CA ALA A 193 -2.31 -1.61 -13.45
C ALA A 193 -0.96 -1.14 -12.87
N ARG A 194 0.08 -1.99 -12.95
CA ARG A 194 1.44 -1.63 -12.50
C ARG A 194 2.14 -0.65 -13.46
N GLU A 195 3.40 -0.32 -13.21
CA GLU A 195 4.22 0.43 -14.18
C GLU A 195 4.79 -0.50 -15.27
N ASP A 196 5.19 0.07 -16.41
CA ASP A 196 5.71 -0.68 -17.58
C ASP A 196 6.83 -1.64 -17.20
N VAL A 197 7.83 -1.15 -16.46
CA VAL A 197 8.96 -1.98 -16.00
C VAL A 197 8.52 -3.16 -15.12
N GLU A 198 7.48 -3.00 -14.31
CA GLU A 198 6.97 -4.09 -13.47
C GLU A 198 6.30 -5.17 -14.32
N TYR A 199 5.56 -4.77 -15.36
CA TYR A 199 4.90 -5.66 -16.30
C TYR A 199 5.91 -6.38 -17.22
N GLU A 200 6.92 -5.65 -17.71
CA GLU A 200 8.02 -6.18 -18.53
C GLU A 200 8.81 -7.29 -17.82
N ILE A 201 9.08 -7.11 -16.52
CA ILE A 201 9.77 -8.14 -15.71
C ILE A 201 8.97 -9.44 -15.72
N GLY A 202 7.67 -9.34 -15.47
CA GLY A 202 6.76 -10.47 -15.51
C GLY A 202 5.33 -10.08 -15.16
N HIS A 203 4.38 -10.86 -15.65
CA HIS A 203 2.95 -10.57 -15.59
C HIS A 203 2.10 -11.84 -15.73
N LEU A 204 0.79 -11.71 -15.49
CA LEU A 204 -0.16 -12.78 -15.74
C LEU A 204 -0.39 -12.93 -17.26
N PRO A 205 -0.20 -14.11 -17.87
CA PRO A 205 -0.33 -14.29 -19.32
C PRO A 205 -1.70 -13.89 -19.86
N GLY A 206 -1.73 -13.04 -20.88
CA GLY A 206 -2.98 -12.56 -21.50
C GLY A 206 -3.70 -11.45 -20.73
N SER A 207 -3.08 -10.90 -19.68
CA SER A 207 -3.54 -9.66 -19.05
C SER A 207 -3.28 -8.44 -19.95
N LEU A 208 -4.23 -7.51 -19.96
CA LEU A 208 -4.09 -6.19 -20.55
C LEU A 208 -3.27 -5.30 -19.62
N HIS A 209 -2.29 -4.58 -20.13
CA HIS A 209 -1.51 -3.62 -19.35
C HIS A 209 -1.95 -2.19 -19.64
N ILE A 210 -2.36 -1.47 -18.60
CA ILE A 210 -2.56 -0.01 -18.64
C ILE A 210 -2.18 0.52 -17.27
N ARG A 211 -1.23 1.46 -17.21
CA ARG A 211 -0.75 2.05 -15.95
C ARG A 211 -1.89 2.73 -15.18
N ALA A 212 -1.81 2.72 -13.86
CA ALA A 212 -2.81 3.37 -13.01
C ALA A 212 -3.00 4.86 -13.34
N ALA A 213 -1.90 5.58 -13.58
CA ALA A 213 -1.96 7.00 -13.96
C ALA A 213 -2.66 7.21 -15.32
N ASP A 214 -2.40 6.35 -16.31
CA ASP A 214 -3.02 6.42 -17.63
C ASP A 214 -4.51 6.11 -17.59
N LEU A 215 -4.90 5.16 -16.75
CA LEU A 215 -6.31 4.90 -16.47
C LEU A 215 -6.98 6.14 -15.89
N LYS A 216 -6.36 6.79 -14.89
CA LYS A 216 -6.92 8.00 -14.28
C LYS A 216 -6.97 9.19 -15.24
N ALA A 217 -6.06 9.25 -16.21
CA ALA A 217 -6.01 10.29 -17.24
C ALA A 217 -7.03 10.11 -18.38
N GLY A 218 -7.61 8.91 -18.55
CA GLY A 218 -8.70 8.70 -19.53
C GLY A 218 -8.71 7.35 -20.23
N SER A 219 -7.63 6.57 -20.13
CA SER A 219 -7.49 5.28 -20.83
C SER A 219 -8.49 4.22 -20.33
N TRP A 220 -9.18 4.46 -19.21
CA TRP A 220 -10.30 3.65 -18.76
C TRP A 220 -11.41 3.50 -19.80
N SER A 221 -11.55 4.48 -20.71
CA SER A 221 -12.56 4.48 -21.77
C SER A 221 -12.33 3.39 -22.84
N GLU A 222 -11.14 2.80 -22.88
CA GLU A 222 -10.78 1.67 -23.75
C GLU A 222 -11.25 0.32 -23.19
N LEU A 223 -11.62 0.28 -21.90
CA LEU A 223 -12.03 -0.96 -21.24
C LEU A 223 -13.47 -1.34 -21.61
N PRO A 224 -13.76 -2.65 -21.71
CA PRO A 224 -15.11 -3.11 -22.03
C PRO A 224 -16.08 -2.83 -20.89
N LEU A 225 -17.20 -2.17 -21.21
CA LEU A 225 -18.26 -1.86 -20.25
C LEU A 225 -19.11 -3.09 -19.89
N ASP A 226 -19.12 -4.12 -20.74
CA ASP A 226 -19.97 -5.30 -20.61
C ASP A 226 -19.31 -6.50 -19.92
N LYS A 227 -18.02 -6.39 -19.55
CA LYS A 227 -17.24 -7.46 -18.91
C LYS A 227 -16.86 -7.13 -17.47
N THR A 228 -16.52 -8.15 -16.67
CA THR A 228 -15.82 -7.90 -15.38
C THR A 228 -14.37 -7.53 -15.66
N VAL A 229 -13.87 -6.46 -15.04
CA VAL A 229 -12.43 -6.13 -15.05
C VAL A 229 -11.81 -6.60 -13.73
N TYR A 230 -10.95 -7.62 -13.81
CA TYR A 230 -10.11 -8.05 -12.69
C TYR A 230 -8.83 -7.24 -12.68
N VAL A 231 -8.66 -6.38 -11.70
CA VAL A 231 -7.52 -5.48 -11.59
C VAL A 231 -6.42 -6.13 -10.76
N LEU A 232 -5.22 -6.16 -11.31
CA LEU A 232 -4.02 -6.67 -10.69
C LEU A 232 -3.03 -5.54 -10.43
N CYS A 233 -2.40 -5.61 -9.26
CA CYS A 233 -1.10 -5.00 -9.03
C CYS A 233 -0.26 -6.00 -8.22
N TRP A 234 0.92 -5.59 -7.71
CA TRP A 234 1.76 -6.51 -6.95
C TRP A 234 1.15 -6.91 -5.59
N SER A 235 0.84 -5.94 -4.73
CA SER A 235 0.43 -6.15 -3.34
C SER A 235 -1.06 -5.93 -3.04
N GLY A 236 -1.86 -5.66 -4.05
CA GLY A 236 -3.31 -5.39 -3.94
C GLY A 236 -3.69 -3.91 -3.81
N LEU A 237 -2.86 -3.05 -3.19
CA LEU A 237 -3.21 -1.66 -2.89
C LEU A 237 -3.52 -0.80 -4.13
N ARG A 238 -2.60 -0.77 -5.11
CA ARG A 238 -2.80 -0.01 -6.37
C ARG A 238 -3.97 -0.59 -7.19
N GLY A 239 -4.16 -1.90 -7.13
CA GLY A 239 -5.25 -2.59 -7.82
C GLY A 239 -6.61 -2.21 -7.25
N LEU A 240 -6.72 -2.08 -5.93
CA LEU A 240 -7.93 -1.63 -5.25
C LEU A 240 -8.29 -0.19 -5.59
N ASP A 241 -7.31 0.73 -5.52
CA ASP A 241 -7.47 2.12 -5.99
C ASP A 241 -8.03 2.20 -7.41
N VAL A 242 -7.41 1.46 -8.33
CA VAL A 242 -7.85 1.41 -9.73
C VAL A 242 -9.23 0.78 -9.86
N ALA A 243 -9.55 -0.30 -9.14
CA ALA A 243 -10.88 -0.91 -9.19
C ALA A 243 -11.97 0.05 -8.69
N GLU A 244 -11.72 0.79 -7.61
CA GLU A 244 -12.65 1.82 -7.11
C GLU A 244 -12.82 2.96 -8.12
N PHE A 245 -11.73 3.44 -8.71
CA PHE A 245 -11.77 4.43 -9.78
C PHE A 245 -12.61 3.95 -10.96
N LEU A 246 -12.40 2.73 -11.46
CA LEU A 246 -13.16 2.17 -12.58
C LEU A 246 -14.65 2.02 -12.26
N ARG A 247 -14.99 1.64 -11.02
CA ARG A 247 -16.39 1.57 -10.56
C ARG A 247 -17.05 2.94 -10.56
N SER A 248 -16.32 4.00 -10.19
CA SER A 248 -16.81 5.39 -10.32
C SER A 248 -17.11 5.78 -11.78
N LYS A 249 -16.55 5.05 -12.75
CA LYS A 249 -16.81 5.18 -14.19
C LYS A 249 -17.83 4.20 -14.73
N ASN A 250 -18.61 3.56 -13.86
CA ASN A 250 -19.61 2.56 -14.25
C ASN A 250 -19.02 1.32 -14.94
N ILE A 251 -17.77 0.96 -14.61
CA ILE A 251 -17.15 -0.29 -15.04
C ILE A 251 -17.21 -1.29 -13.89
N VAL A 252 -17.62 -2.53 -14.19
CA VAL A 252 -17.66 -3.59 -13.19
C VAL A 252 -16.25 -4.11 -12.93
N ALA A 253 -15.55 -3.50 -11.98
CA ALA A 253 -14.19 -3.84 -11.61
C ALA A 253 -14.08 -4.46 -10.20
N VAL A 254 -13.16 -5.41 -10.05
CA VAL A 254 -12.76 -6.05 -8.79
C VAL A 254 -11.24 -6.21 -8.76
N ALA A 255 -10.60 -5.88 -7.64
CA ALA A 255 -9.18 -6.06 -7.43
C ALA A 255 -8.88 -7.44 -6.85
N LEU A 256 -7.78 -8.09 -7.25
CA LEU A 256 -7.35 -9.31 -6.59
C LEU A 256 -6.83 -9.01 -5.18
N GLU A 257 -7.40 -9.67 -4.17
CA GLU A 257 -6.97 -9.56 -2.77
C GLU A 257 -5.50 -9.94 -2.64
N ASP A 258 -4.74 -9.14 -1.91
CA ASP A 258 -3.29 -9.30 -1.72
C ASP A 258 -2.45 -9.31 -3.03
N GLY A 259 -3.07 -9.00 -4.17
CA GLY A 259 -2.43 -8.80 -5.46
C GLY A 259 -1.77 -10.04 -6.08
N ALA A 260 -0.93 -9.79 -7.07
CA ALA A 260 -0.19 -10.80 -7.80
C ALA A 260 0.82 -11.57 -6.94
N GLU A 261 1.30 -10.97 -5.84
CA GLU A 261 2.18 -11.64 -4.87
C GLU A 261 1.50 -12.90 -4.30
N SER A 262 0.26 -12.75 -3.83
CA SER A 262 -0.54 -13.86 -3.31
C SER A 262 -0.88 -14.88 -4.40
N TRP A 263 -1.28 -14.40 -5.59
CA TRP A 263 -1.56 -15.28 -6.74
C TRP A 263 -0.40 -16.20 -7.09
N VAL A 264 0.80 -15.64 -7.16
CA VAL A 264 2.01 -16.40 -7.49
C VAL A 264 2.39 -17.35 -6.36
N ALA A 265 2.25 -16.92 -5.11
CA ALA A 265 2.51 -17.76 -3.94
C ALA A 265 1.61 -19.02 -3.92
N ASP A 266 0.38 -18.89 -4.39
CA ASP A 266 -0.60 -19.99 -4.53
C ASP A 266 -0.36 -20.85 -5.78
N GLY A 267 0.70 -20.61 -6.55
CA GLY A 267 1.04 -21.37 -7.76
C GLY A 267 0.24 -20.94 -8.99
N GLY A 268 -0.35 -19.75 -8.96
CA GLY A 268 -1.02 -19.14 -10.09
C GLY A 268 -0.11 -18.95 -11.30
N GLN A 269 -0.72 -18.84 -12.49
CA GLN A 269 0.04 -18.64 -13.72
C GLN A 269 0.73 -17.28 -13.74
N TRP A 270 2.01 -17.29 -14.12
CA TRP A 270 2.85 -16.11 -14.24
C TRP A 270 3.90 -16.32 -15.33
N GLN A 271 4.13 -15.30 -16.14
CA GLN A 271 5.18 -15.28 -17.16
C GLN A 271 6.26 -14.28 -16.76
N GLY A 272 7.53 -14.67 -16.89
CA GLY A 272 8.67 -13.82 -16.55
C GLY A 272 9.11 -13.93 -15.08
N GLY A 273 9.78 -12.89 -14.61
CA GLY A 273 10.31 -12.77 -13.26
C GLY A 273 9.27 -12.34 -12.24
N ILE A 274 9.51 -12.74 -10.98
CA ILE A 274 8.69 -12.42 -9.80
C ILE A 274 9.46 -11.45 -8.90
N LEU A 275 10.78 -11.64 -8.80
CA LEU A 275 11.64 -10.87 -7.89
C LEU A 275 12.27 -9.70 -8.63
N PHE A 276 11.88 -8.49 -8.23
CA PHE A 276 12.47 -7.25 -8.76
C PHE A 276 14.00 -7.21 -8.56
N SER A 277 14.48 -7.72 -7.42
CA SER A 277 15.93 -7.82 -7.11
C SER A 277 16.70 -8.77 -8.03
N LYS A 278 16.02 -9.71 -8.69
CA LYS A 278 16.65 -10.60 -9.67
C LYS A 278 16.76 -9.95 -11.04
N ALA A 279 15.77 -9.13 -11.41
CA ALA A 279 15.80 -8.34 -12.65
C ALA A 279 16.81 -7.19 -12.56
N PHE A 280 17.01 -6.64 -11.36
CA PHE A 280 17.89 -5.52 -11.08
C PHE A 280 18.86 -5.86 -9.94
N PRO A 281 19.87 -6.72 -10.20
CA PRO A 281 20.77 -7.26 -9.17
C PRO A 281 21.86 -6.28 -8.69
N GLU A 282 22.14 -5.21 -9.42
CA GLU A 282 23.20 -4.25 -9.09
C GLU A 282 22.89 -3.49 -7.79
N GLU A 283 23.92 -3.25 -6.97
CA GLU A 283 23.79 -2.64 -5.65
C GLU A 283 23.04 -1.30 -5.66
N ARG A 284 23.24 -0.50 -6.71
CA ARG A 284 22.59 0.80 -6.91
C ARG A 284 21.06 0.76 -6.80
N TYR A 285 20.41 -0.32 -7.23
CA TYR A 285 18.94 -0.43 -7.13
C TYR A 285 18.47 -0.69 -5.69
N ALA A 286 19.34 -1.25 -4.84
CA ALA A 286 19.09 -1.41 -3.42
C ALA A 286 19.58 -0.20 -2.60
N LYS A 287 20.59 0.53 -3.09
CA LYS A 287 21.26 1.62 -2.39
C LYS A 287 20.28 2.70 -1.94
N LEU A 288 20.32 2.97 -0.63
CA LEU A 288 19.78 4.16 0.00
C LEU A 288 20.97 4.97 0.52
N TYR A 289 21.03 6.24 0.13
CA TYR A 289 22.06 7.17 0.58
C TYR A 289 21.64 7.84 1.89
N THR A 290 22.62 8.15 2.73
CA THR A 290 22.42 9.02 3.89
C THR A 290 22.38 10.48 3.46
N THR A 291 21.85 11.35 4.32
CA THR A 291 21.82 12.81 4.10
C THR A 291 23.22 13.38 3.81
N GLU A 292 24.24 12.94 4.56
CA GLU A 292 25.64 13.37 4.35
C GLU A 292 26.18 12.93 2.97
N GLU A 293 25.96 11.68 2.59
CA GLU A 293 26.37 11.18 1.27
C GLU A 293 25.68 11.95 0.13
N VAL A 294 24.39 12.26 0.28
CA VAL A 294 23.64 13.03 -0.72
C VAL A 294 24.18 14.46 -0.82
N GLU A 295 24.46 15.14 0.29
CA GLU A 295 25.04 16.49 0.26
C GLU A 295 26.40 16.52 -0.47
N ASP A 296 27.26 15.53 -0.22
CA ASP A 296 28.54 15.38 -0.91
C ASP A 296 28.36 15.15 -2.41
N LEU A 297 27.41 14.30 -2.80
CA LEU A 297 27.12 13.98 -4.21
C LEU A 297 26.48 15.17 -4.94
N ARG A 298 25.60 15.93 -4.28
CA ARG A 298 25.06 17.18 -4.83
C ARG A 298 26.17 18.19 -5.12
N ARG A 299 27.14 18.34 -4.22
CA ARG A 299 28.32 19.19 -4.42
C ARG A 299 29.19 18.74 -5.61
N GLN A 300 29.12 17.46 -5.99
CA GLN A 300 29.79 16.89 -7.16
C GLN A 300 28.95 17.00 -8.45
N GLY A 301 27.77 17.61 -8.40
CA GLY A 301 26.90 17.80 -9.56
C GLY A 301 25.91 16.67 -9.82
N VAL A 302 25.70 15.75 -8.87
CA VAL A 302 24.61 14.75 -8.96
C VAL A 302 23.25 15.44 -8.87
N VAL A 303 22.35 15.11 -9.80
CA VAL A 303 21.00 15.66 -9.87
C VAL A 303 20.08 14.86 -8.98
N LEU A 304 19.23 15.56 -8.22
CA LEU A 304 18.18 14.94 -7.43
C LEU A 304 16.84 15.02 -8.17
N VAL A 305 16.21 13.86 -8.34
CA VAL A 305 14.90 13.72 -8.97
C VAL A 305 13.88 13.27 -7.93
N ASP A 306 12.93 14.12 -7.60
CA ASP A 306 11.92 13.84 -6.59
C ASP A 306 10.75 13.04 -7.18
N SER A 307 10.54 11.83 -6.67
CA SER A 307 9.50 10.91 -7.15
C SER A 307 8.21 10.97 -6.32
N ARG A 308 8.17 11.83 -5.29
CA ARG A 308 6.98 12.02 -4.45
C ARG A 308 5.85 12.69 -5.24
N GLU A 309 4.62 12.52 -4.76
CA GLU A 309 3.42 13.10 -5.37
C GLU A 309 3.55 14.61 -5.57
N PRO A 310 2.99 15.17 -6.66
CA PRO A 310 3.07 16.61 -6.95
C PRO A 310 2.65 17.50 -5.78
N TYR A 311 1.55 17.15 -5.09
CA TYR A 311 1.06 17.96 -3.98
C TYR A 311 2.06 18.03 -2.81
N LYS A 312 2.82 16.94 -2.54
CA LYS A 312 3.85 16.93 -1.49
C LYS A 312 5.06 17.75 -1.92
N TYR A 313 5.43 17.62 -3.19
CA TYR A 313 6.50 18.41 -3.78
C TYR A 313 6.20 19.91 -3.71
N ASP A 314 4.99 20.31 -4.08
CA ASP A 314 4.54 21.71 -4.06
C ASP A 314 4.49 22.29 -2.64
N GLN A 315 4.09 21.48 -1.65
CA GLN A 315 4.11 21.88 -0.24
C GLN A 315 5.53 22.12 0.27
N TRP A 316 6.44 21.20 -0.03
CA TRP A 316 7.84 21.32 0.32
C TRP A 316 8.71 20.34 -0.47
N HIS A 317 9.82 20.85 -1.02
CA HIS A 317 10.84 20.06 -1.66
C HIS A 317 12.23 20.64 -1.41
N ILE A 318 13.24 19.79 -1.61
CA ILE A 318 14.65 20.21 -1.60
C ILE A 318 14.87 21.21 -2.73
N SER A 319 15.55 22.32 -2.48
CA SER A 319 15.80 23.32 -3.53
C SER A 319 16.57 22.75 -4.72
N ASN A 320 16.21 23.16 -5.94
CA ASN A 320 16.83 22.72 -7.20
C ASN A 320 16.70 21.21 -7.47
N THR A 321 15.60 20.59 -7.05
CA THR A 321 15.22 19.25 -7.53
C THR A 321 14.22 19.34 -8.68
N ILE A 322 14.00 18.21 -9.35
CA ILE A 322 13.04 18.07 -10.44
C ILE A 322 12.01 17.04 -10.01
N ASN A 323 10.72 17.33 -10.07
CA ASN A 323 9.68 16.37 -9.72
C ASN A 323 9.34 15.48 -10.91
N ILE A 324 9.52 14.16 -10.75
CA ILE A 324 9.07 13.14 -11.71
C ILE A 324 8.30 12.07 -10.92
N PRO A 325 7.01 12.28 -10.66
CA PRO A 325 6.18 11.36 -9.92
C PRO A 325 5.64 10.25 -10.84
N LEU A 326 6.52 9.31 -11.22
CA LEU A 326 6.24 8.28 -12.24
C LEU A 326 4.86 7.61 -12.07
N ILE A 327 4.52 7.15 -10.87
CA ILE A 327 3.28 6.40 -10.60
C ILE A 327 2.03 7.29 -10.67
N TYR A 328 2.18 8.62 -10.59
CA TYR A 328 1.08 9.58 -10.51
C TYR A 328 0.90 10.41 -11.79
N THR A 329 1.85 10.37 -12.71
CA THR A 329 1.82 11.12 -13.97
C THR A 329 1.54 10.18 -15.14
N ALA A 330 0.60 10.59 -16.00
CA ALA A 330 0.25 9.84 -17.20
C ALA A 330 1.44 9.77 -18.17
N SER A 331 1.52 8.69 -18.93
CA SER A 331 2.54 8.44 -19.96
C SER A 331 2.74 9.63 -20.91
N PRO A 332 1.69 10.30 -21.44
CA PRO A 332 1.88 11.44 -22.35
C PRO A 332 2.59 12.64 -21.70
N ASP A 333 2.41 12.83 -20.39
CA ASP A 333 2.93 13.99 -19.65
C ASP A 333 4.31 13.69 -19.01
N LEU A 334 4.70 12.41 -18.98
CA LEU A 334 5.96 11.98 -18.37
C LEU A 334 7.19 12.33 -19.21
N GLU A 335 7.09 12.25 -20.53
CA GLU A 335 8.23 12.55 -21.41
C GLU A 335 8.71 14.00 -21.21
N GLU A 336 7.77 14.95 -21.09
CA GLU A 336 8.10 16.34 -20.76
C GLU A 336 8.82 16.44 -19.41
N SER A 337 8.41 15.65 -18.41
CA SER A 337 9.04 15.65 -17.09
C SER A 337 10.49 15.13 -17.14
N PHE A 338 10.75 14.10 -17.97
CA PHE A 338 12.10 13.55 -18.16
C PHE A 338 13.05 14.50 -18.89
N ASP A 339 12.55 15.30 -19.83
CA ASP A 339 13.33 16.28 -20.59
C ASP A 339 13.89 17.42 -19.72
N HIS A 340 13.29 17.65 -18.55
CA HIS A 340 13.81 18.62 -17.57
C HIS A 340 15.08 18.15 -16.87
N VAL A 341 15.41 16.85 -16.91
CA VAL A 341 16.64 16.32 -16.32
C VAL A 341 17.80 16.58 -17.29
N PRO A 342 18.92 17.20 -16.85
CA PRO A 342 20.02 17.48 -17.76
C PRO A 342 20.61 16.18 -18.34
N ALA A 343 20.64 16.05 -19.66
CA ALA A 343 21.03 14.83 -20.37
C ALA A 343 22.38 14.25 -19.90
N GLY A 344 22.43 12.93 -19.68
CA GLY A 344 23.63 12.22 -19.24
C GLY A 344 24.04 12.47 -17.79
N SER A 345 23.19 13.13 -16.99
CA SER A 345 23.43 13.34 -15.56
C SER A 345 23.49 12.03 -14.79
N LYS A 346 24.26 12.08 -13.69
CA LYS A 346 24.13 11.12 -12.60
C LYS A 346 22.95 11.53 -11.72
N VAL A 347 22.09 10.58 -11.38
CA VAL A 347 20.84 10.87 -10.68
C VAL A 347 20.68 10.06 -9.40
N ILE A 348 20.17 10.73 -8.37
CA ILE A 348 19.60 10.09 -7.17
C ILE A 348 18.13 10.44 -7.12
N THR A 349 17.27 9.44 -6.96
CA THR A 349 15.84 9.66 -6.84
C THR A 349 15.42 9.81 -5.40
N VAL A 350 14.57 10.79 -5.11
CA VAL A 350 14.09 11.15 -3.78
C VAL A 350 12.69 10.61 -3.54
N CYS A 351 12.43 10.14 -2.33
CA CYS A 351 11.15 9.62 -1.84
C CYS A 351 10.97 10.01 -0.36
N ASP A 352 9.80 9.76 0.22
CA ASP A 352 9.52 9.94 1.66
C ASP A 352 9.09 8.65 2.36
N ALA A 353 9.15 7.50 1.67
CA ALA A 353 8.76 6.21 2.21
C ALA A 353 9.88 5.55 3.04
N TYR A 354 9.58 5.19 4.29
CA TYR A 354 10.56 4.55 5.18
C TYR A 354 10.98 3.14 4.76
N VAL A 355 10.11 2.39 4.10
CA VAL A 355 10.31 0.94 3.91
C VAL A 355 11.05 0.63 2.62
N ASN A 356 10.56 1.08 1.47
CA ASN A 356 11.06 0.57 0.20
C ASN A 356 11.27 1.59 -0.90
N CYS A 357 10.77 2.82 -0.81
CA CYS A 357 10.90 3.85 -1.86
C CYS A 357 10.79 3.26 -3.27
N PHE A 358 9.70 2.51 -3.46
CA PHE A 358 9.53 1.72 -4.66
C PHE A 358 9.28 2.60 -5.87
N ASP A 359 8.43 3.62 -5.71
CA ASP A 359 8.24 4.73 -6.65
C ASP A 359 9.56 5.34 -7.14
N ALA A 360 10.43 5.76 -6.22
CA ALA A 360 11.73 6.33 -6.57
C ALA A 360 12.64 5.32 -7.29
N LYS A 361 12.56 4.03 -6.93
CA LYS A 361 13.28 2.97 -7.65
C LYS A 361 12.81 2.87 -9.10
N LEU A 362 11.50 2.88 -9.33
CA LEU A 362 10.94 2.79 -10.68
C LEU A 362 11.35 4.02 -11.51
N THR A 363 11.23 5.22 -10.95
CA THR A 363 11.69 6.47 -11.60
C THR A 363 13.17 6.39 -11.98
N GLY A 364 14.02 5.87 -11.09
CA GLY A 364 15.45 5.72 -11.34
C GLY A 364 15.77 4.77 -12.50
N ILE A 365 15.01 3.68 -12.62
CA ILE A 365 15.16 2.72 -13.73
C ILE A 365 14.68 3.33 -15.05
N GLU A 366 13.57 4.05 -15.03
CA GLU A 366 13.06 4.74 -16.23
C GLU A 366 13.99 5.85 -16.71
N LEU A 367 14.68 6.55 -15.79
CA LEU A 367 15.78 7.45 -16.12
C LEU A 367 16.96 6.68 -16.73
N GLU A 368 17.35 5.54 -16.17
CA GLU A 368 18.46 4.78 -16.74
C GLU A 368 18.17 4.27 -18.16
N LYS A 369 16.94 3.81 -18.44
CA LYS A 369 16.49 3.46 -19.80
C LYS A 369 16.65 4.63 -20.80
N ARG A 370 16.61 5.87 -20.30
CA ARG A 370 16.77 7.12 -21.08
C ARG A 370 18.22 7.63 -21.12
N GLY A 371 19.18 6.86 -20.60
CA GLY A 371 20.62 7.17 -20.71
C GLY A 371 21.21 7.96 -19.54
N TYR A 372 20.47 8.13 -18.45
CA TYR A 372 21.00 8.71 -17.20
C TYR A 372 21.74 7.64 -16.36
N GLU A 373 22.70 8.05 -15.54
CA GLU A 373 23.39 7.13 -14.63
C GLU A 373 22.68 7.12 -13.27
N PHE A 374 21.83 6.13 -13.03
CA PHE A 374 21.11 5.97 -11.77
C PHE A 374 22.03 5.45 -10.65
N LEU A 375 22.18 6.22 -9.58
CA LEU A 375 23.09 5.88 -8.48
C LEU A 375 22.40 5.19 -7.30
N GLY A 376 21.13 5.49 -7.07
CA GLY A 376 20.36 4.99 -5.94
C GLY A 376 19.32 6.00 -5.44
N ARG A 377 18.86 5.81 -4.21
CA ARG A 377 17.70 6.53 -3.67
C ARG A 377 18.02 7.29 -2.39
N TYR A 378 17.19 8.28 -2.06
CA TYR A 378 17.25 9.04 -0.82
C TYR A 378 15.86 9.19 -0.21
N ASN A 379 15.68 8.78 1.06
CA ASN A 379 14.36 8.62 1.68
C ASN A 379 14.09 9.53 2.90
N THR A 380 15.03 10.42 3.25
CA THR A 380 14.85 11.37 4.35
C THR A 380 14.93 12.83 3.89
N PRO A 381 14.16 13.24 2.86
CA PRO A 381 14.34 14.53 2.19
C PRO A 381 14.28 15.74 3.13
N TRP A 382 13.46 15.68 4.19
CA TRP A 382 13.34 16.72 5.22
C TRP A 382 14.61 17.01 6.02
N GLU A 383 15.61 16.12 6.00
CA GLU A 383 16.89 16.34 6.66
C GLU A 383 17.82 17.23 5.85
N LEU A 384 17.59 17.34 4.54
CA LEU A 384 18.41 18.10 3.62
C LEU A 384 17.86 19.53 3.52
N LYS A 385 18.61 20.49 4.08
CA LYS A 385 18.19 21.89 4.21
C LYS A 385 18.46 22.73 2.96
#